data_AF-A0A063BHH2-F1
#
_entry.id   AF-A0A063BHH2-F1
#
_cell.length_a   1.000
_cell.length_b   1.000
_cell.length_c   1.000
_cell.angle_alpha   90.00
_cell.angle_beta   90.00
_cell.angle_gamma   90.00
#
_symmetry.space_group_name_H-M   'P 1'
#
loop_
_entity.id
_entity.type
_entity.pdbx_description
1 polymer ?
#
loop_
_entity_poly.entity_id
_entity_poly.type
_entity_poly.pdbx_seq_one_letter_code
_entity_poly.pdbx_strand_id
1 'polypeptide(L)'
;MNDSDTPFDEAHLRAAYAALRRRATALEEQVPPRLQRISDVLHRIGGQSELADDYRAMLVGARNAAMLAIENYHQAIPFLHTAESILEQMDKTPEQEADEDWREALLQRLLELIDVAATMVDDAEAHDEQANDPDPESIPPSILDA
;
A
#
# COMPACT_ATOMS: atom_id res chain seq x y z
N MET A 1 2.23 -11.11 -42.89
CA MET A 1 2.01 -11.77 -41.60
C MET A 1 2.33 -10.71 -40.59
N ASN A 2 1.29 -10.14 -39.97
CA ASN A 2 1.42 -8.98 -39.10
C ASN A 2 2.16 -9.39 -37.83
N ASP A 3 3.37 -8.88 -37.66
CA ASP A 3 3.93 -8.60 -36.35
C ASP A 3 3.10 -7.44 -35.79
N SER A 4 2.05 -7.79 -35.03
CA SER A 4 1.37 -6.84 -34.17
C SER A 4 2.29 -6.60 -32.97
N ASP A 5 3.10 -5.54 -33.04
CA ASP A 5 3.77 -4.97 -31.86
C ASP A 5 2.72 -4.85 -30.74
N THR A 6 2.91 -5.61 -29.66
CA THR A 6 1.93 -5.92 -28.61
C THR A 6 1.26 -4.65 -28.05
N PRO A 7 -0.01 -4.37 -28.37
CA PRO A 7 -0.76 -3.32 -27.72
C PRO A 7 -1.23 -3.87 -26.37
N PHE A 8 -0.62 -3.41 -25.27
CA PHE A 8 -0.99 -3.72 -23.87
C PHE A 8 -1.24 -5.21 -23.57
N ASP A 9 -0.21 -5.94 -23.16
CA ASP A 9 -0.35 -7.34 -22.74
C ASP A 9 -1.31 -7.45 -21.54
N GLU A 10 -2.56 -7.83 -21.80
CA GLU A 10 -3.61 -8.01 -20.78
C GLU A 10 -3.14 -8.94 -19.66
N ALA A 11 -2.40 -10.00 -20.00
CA ALA A 11 -1.91 -10.94 -19.01
C ALA A 11 -0.92 -10.25 -18.06
N HIS A 12 -0.09 -9.36 -18.58
CA HIS A 12 0.80 -8.51 -17.79
C HIS A 12 0.01 -7.57 -16.87
N LEU A 13 -1.02 -6.88 -17.37
CA LEU A 13 -1.86 -5.98 -16.57
C LEU A 13 -2.61 -6.72 -15.46
N ARG A 14 -3.15 -7.92 -15.74
CA ARG A 14 -3.78 -8.78 -14.72
C ARG A 14 -2.78 -9.20 -13.65
N ALA A 15 -1.56 -9.57 -14.04
CA ALA A 15 -0.51 -9.94 -13.10
C ALA A 15 -0.09 -8.74 -12.23
N ALA A 16 0.06 -7.55 -12.84
CA ALA A 16 0.38 -6.32 -12.14
C ALA A 16 -0.71 -5.92 -11.13
N TYR A 17 -1.98 -5.94 -11.55
CA TYR A 17 -3.13 -5.72 -10.67
C TYR A 17 -3.14 -6.70 -9.49
N ALA A 18 -2.97 -8.01 -9.75
CA ALA A 18 -2.98 -9.02 -8.70
C ALA A 18 -1.82 -8.85 -7.71
N ALA A 19 -0.63 -8.50 -8.20
CA ALA A 19 0.52 -8.21 -7.35
C ALA A 19 0.25 -6.97 -6.47
N LEU A 20 -0.28 -5.91 -7.07
CA LEU A 20 -0.59 -4.66 -6.38
C LEU A 20 -1.69 -4.85 -5.32
N ARG A 21 -2.73 -5.62 -5.62
CA ARG A 21 -3.79 -5.96 -4.68
C ARG A 21 -3.25 -6.70 -3.46
N ARG A 22 -2.34 -7.68 -3.66
CA ARG A 22 -1.69 -8.40 -2.56
C ARG A 22 -0.87 -7.47 -1.66
N ARG A 23 -0.13 -6.54 -2.26
CA ARG A 23 0.67 -5.54 -1.51
C ARG A 23 -0.23 -4.62 -0.67
N ALA A 24 -1.30 -4.11 -1.25
CA ALA A 24 -2.29 -3.30 -0.53
C ALA A 24 -2.94 -4.08 0.64
N THR A 25 -3.30 -5.34 0.44
CA THR A 25 -3.82 -6.21 1.52
C THR A 25 -2.78 -6.45 2.62
N ALA A 26 -1.51 -6.66 2.25
CA ALA A 26 -0.45 -6.82 3.24
C ALA A 26 -0.29 -5.57 4.11
N LEU A 27 -0.38 -4.37 3.54
CA LEU A 27 -0.37 -3.11 4.30
C LEU A 27 -1.58 -2.99 5.23
N GLU A 28 -2.79 -3.31 4.74
CA GLU A 28 -4.01 -3.30 5.54
C GLU A 28 -3.93 -4.24 6.76
N GLU A 29 -3.29 -5.39 6.60
CA GLU A 29 -3.09 -6.37 7.67
C GLU A 29 -1.99 -5.98 8.66
N GLN A 30 -0.93 -5.30 8.20
CA GLN A 30 0.30 -5.11 8.98
C GLN A 30 0.40 -3.74 9.66
N VAL A 31 0.00 -2.68 8.97
CA VAL A 31 0.22 -1.30 9.44
C VAL A 31 -0.64 -0.97 10.67
N PRO A 32 -1.94 -1.32 10.75
CA PRO A 32 -2.75 -0.99 11.92
C PRO A 32 -2.25 -1.66 13.23
N PRO A 33 -1.90 -2.97 13.25
CA PRO A 33 -1.26 -3.57 14.43
C PRO A 33 0.09 -2.94 14.78
N ARG A 34 0.87 -2.46 13.80
CA ARG A 34 2.13 -1.74 14.05
C ARG A 34 1.87 -0.39 14.71
N LEU A 35 0.93 0.39 14.18
CA LEU A 35 0.51 1.67 14.74
C LEU A 35 0.07 1.52 16.21
N GLN A 36 -0.70 0.48 16.51
CA GLN A 36 -1.12 0.17 17.88
C GLN A 36 0.08 -0.09 18.78
N ARG A 37 1.01 -0.96 18.36
CA ARG A 37 2.23 -1.27 19.12
C ARG A 37 3.08 -0.03 19.39
N ILE A 38 3.31 0.81 18.39
CA ILE A 38 4.02 2.09 18.54
C ILE A 38 3.34 2.95 19.59
N SER A 39 2.01 3.07 19.51
CA SER A 39 1.22 3.90 20.43
C SER A 39 1.26 3.37 21.87
N ASP A 40 1.19 2.05 22.05
CA ASP A 40 1.28 1.39 23.35
C ASP A 40 2.64 1.62 24.00
N VAL A 41 3.73 1.45 23.24
CA VAL A 41 5.09 1.68 23.75
C VAL A 41 5.31 3.15 24.07
N LEU A 42 4.87 4.06 23.20
CA LEU A 42 4.97 5.50 23.42
C LEU A 42 4.24 5.93 24.71
N HIS A 43 3.08 5.32 25.01
CA HIS A 43 2.36 5.58 26.26
C HIS A 43 3.11 5.09 27.51
N ARG A 44 3.93 4.05 27.36
CA ARG A 44 4.73 3.46 28.44
C ARG A 44 6.07 4.16 28.65
N ILE A 45 6.56 5.02 27.75
CA ILE A 45 7.85 5.70 27.99
C ILE A 45 7.72 6.72 29.10
N GLY A 46 8.29 6.37 30.25
CA GLY A 46 8.29 7.15 31.49
C GLY A 46 9.59 7.91 31.74
N GLY A 47 9.58 8.68 32.83
CA GLY A 47 10.75 9.41 33.30
C GLY A 47 11.13 10.65 32.47
N GLN A 48 12.10 11.41 32.97
CA GLN A 48 12.58 12.69 32.40
C GLN A 48 14.04 12.60 31.91
N SER A 49 14.45 11.42 31.43
CA SER A 49 15.82 11.24 30.90
C SER A 49 15.89 11.65 29.44
N GLU A 50 17.05 12.16 29.02
CA GLU A 50 17.35 12.50 27.61
C GLU A 50 17.09 11.31 26.67
N LEU A 51 17.47 10.10 27.11
CA LEU A 51 17.19 8.86 26.39
C LEU A 51 15.68 8.61 26.18
N ALA A 52 14.86 8.88 27.21
CA ALA A 52 13.41 8.73 27.10
C ALA A 52 12.82 9.77 26.15
N ASP A 53 13.35 11.00 26.15
CA ASP A 53 12.92 12.06 25.22
C ASP A 53 13.28 11.72 23.76
N ASP A 54 14.49 11.19 23.52
CA ASP A 54 14.93 10.74 22.20
C ASP A 54 14.03 9.63 21.64
N TYR A 55 13.76 8.59 22.44
CA TYR A 55 12.88 7.50 22.02
C TYR A 55 11.42 7.94 21.83
N ARG A 56 10.91 8.88 22.64
CA ARG A 56 9.58 9.48 22.37
C ARG A 56 9.57 10.21 21.04
N ALA A 57 10.57 11.03 20.75
CA ALA A 57 10.64 11.77 19.49
C ALA A 57 10.68 10.81 18.29
N MET A 58 11.50 9.77 18.37
CA MET A 58 11.60 8.72 17.35
C MET A 58 10.26 7.98 17.16
N LEU A 59 9.61 7.53 18.24
CA LEU A 59 8.32 6.83 18.14
C LEU A 59 7.16 7.73 17.69
N VAL A 60 7.20 9.03 17.99
CA VAL A 60 6.25 9.99 17.40
C VAL A 60 6.44 10.03 15.89
N GLY A 61 7.69 10.05 15.41
CA GLY A 61 8.02 9.96 13.98
C GLY A 61 7.48 8.67 13.36
N ALA A 62 7.78 7.53 13.97
CA ALA A 62 7.30 6.22 13.52
C ALA A 62 5.76 6.13 13.50
N ARG A 63 5.08 6.68 14.50
CA ARG A 63 3.62 6.75 14.57
C ARG A 63 3.05 7.55 13.41
N ASN A 64 3.63 8.72 13.13
CA ASN A 64 3.20 9.56 12.02
C ASN A 64 3.43 8.88 10.67
N ALA A 65 4.55 8.16 10.51
CA ALA A 65 4.82 7.36 9.33
C ALA A 65 3.77 6.25 9.14
N ALA A 66 3.42 5.51 10.20
CA ALA A 66 2.35 4.51 10.12
C ALA A 66 0.99 5.11 9.72
N MET A 67 0.66 6.31 10.22
CA MET A 67 -0.56 7.01 9.81
C MET A 67 -0.53 7.40 8.32
N LEU A 68 0.62 7.86 7.81
CA LEU A 68 0.78 8.17 6.38
C LEU A 68 0.72 6.92 5.51
N ALA A 69 1.28 5.79 5.98
CA ALA A 69 1.13 4.51 5.29
C ALA A 69 -0.35 4.12 5.16
N ILE A 70 -1.12 4.27 6.25
CA ILE A 70 -2.58 4.04 6.26
C ILE A 70 -3.31 4.92 5.27
N GLU A 71 -3.02 6.21 5.28
CA GLU A 71 -3.65 7.16 4.35
C GLU A 71 -3.38 6.77 2.89
N ASN A 72 -2.12 6.48 2.55
CA ASN A 72 -1.73 6.16 1.18
C ASN A 72 -2.36 4.86 0.67
N TYR A 73 -2.34 3.76 1.41
CA TYR A 73 -2.97 2.53 0.93
C TYR A 73 -4.50 2.65 0.87
N HIS A 74 -5.14 3.43 1.77
CA HIS A 74 -6.56 3.72 1.67
C HIS A 74 -6.90 4.54 0.42
N GLN A 75 -6.05 5.50 0.06
CA GLN A 75 -6.21 6.27 -1.18
C GLN A 75 -6.06 5.40 -2.44
N ALA A 76 -5.30 4.30 -2.38
CA ALA A 76 -5.18 3.34 -3.48
C ALA A 76 -6.45 2.49 -3.70
N ILE A 77 -7.28 2.27 -2.66
CA ILE A 77 -8.44 1.34 -2.71
C ILE A 77 -9.43 1.67 -3.84
N PRO A 78 -9.88 2.93 -4.04
CA PRO A 78 -10.82 3.25 -5.11
C PRO A 78 -10.30 2.91 -6.51
N PHE A 79 -9.00 3.09 -6.75
CA PHE A 79 -8.36 2.75 -8.02
C PHE A 79 -8.31 1.23 -8.22
N LEU A 80 -7.94 0.49 -7.18
CA LEU A 80 -7.96 -0.99 -7.21
C LEU A 80 -9.37 -1.55 -7.45
N HIS A 81 -10.39 -0.98 -6.80
CA HIS A 81 -11.78 -1.41 -7.01
C HIS A 81 -12.28 -1.08 -8.44
N THR A 82 -11.87 0.08 -8.98
CA THR A 82 -12.20 0.44 -10.37
C THR A 82 -11.48 -0.49 -11.36
N ALA A 83 -10.21 -0.84 -11.10
CA ALA A 83 -9.45 -1.78 -11.91
C ALA A 83 -10.08 -3.19 -11.89
N GLU A 84 -10.52 -3.66 -10.72
CA GLU A 84 -11.27 -4.91 -10.58
C GLU A 84 -12.55 -4.91 -11.42
N SER A 85 -13.31 -3.82 -11.38
CA SER A 85 -14.55 -3.67 -12.16
C SER A 85 -14.30 -3.74 -13.67
N ILE A 86 -13.18 -3.18 -14.15
CA ILE A 86 -12.78 -3.27 -15.57
C ILE A 86 -12.43 -4.70 -15.93
N LEU A 87 -11.63 -5.38 -15.10
CA LEU A 87 -11.27 -6.79 -15.32
C LEU A 87 -12.52 -7.69 -15.37
N GLU A 88 -13.46 -7.48 -14.44
CA GLU A 88 -14.74 -8.19 -14.47
C GLU A 88 -15.57 -7.89 -15.71
N GLN A 89 -15.55 -6.65 -16.20
CA GLN A 89 -16.25 -6.27 -17.42
C GLN A 89 -15.65 -6.99 -18.63
N MET A 90 -14.32 -7.06 -18.71
CA MET A 90 -13.60 -7.80 -19.75
C MET A 90 -13.89 -9.30 -19.67
N ASP A 91 -13.96 -9.87 -18.47
CA ASP A 91 -14.29 -11.30 -18.27
C ASP A 91 -15.73 -11.65 -18.70
N LYS A 92 -16.66 -10.68 -18.59
CA LYS A 92 -18.08 -10.87 -18.91
C LYS A 92 -18.42 -10.63 -20.38
N THR A 93 -17.55 -9.96 -21.14
CA THR A 93 -17.78 -9.65 -22.57
C THR A 93 -17.05 -10.66 -23.46
N PRO A 94 -17.77 -11.47 -24.26
CA PRO A 94 -17.14 -12.39 -25.20
C PRO A 94 -16.26 -11.65 -26.22
N GLU A 95 -15.11 -12.24 -26.59
CA GLU A 95 -14.18 -11.66 -27.58
C GLU A 95 -14.84 -11.36 -28.94
N GLN A 96 -15.90 -12.10 -29.29
CA GLN A 96 -16.67 -11.89 -30.53
C GLN A 96 -17.64 -10.70 -30.47
N GLU A 97 -17.96 -10.22 -29.26
CA GLU A 97 -18.85 -9.08 -29.01
C GLU A 97 -18.08 -7.81 -28.61
N ALA A 98 -16.82 -7.96 -28.20
CA ALA A 98 -15.92 -6.87 -27.87
C ALA A 98 -15.41 -6.19 -29.15
N ASP A 99 -15.71 -4.90 -29.29
CA ASP A 99 -15.04 -4.05 -30.26
C ASP A 99 -13.55 -3.90 -29.87
N GLU A 100 -12.66 -3.89 -30.87
CA GLU A 100 -11.20 -3.81 -30.64
C GLU A 100 -10.84 -2.48 -29.98
N ASP A 101 -11.46 -1.39 -30.44
CA ASP A 101 -11.32 -0.04 -29.86
C ASP A 101 -11.82 0.02 -28.40
N TRP A 102 -12.92 -0.70 -28.11
CA TRP A 102 -13.46 -0.79 -26.75
C TRP A 102 -12.50 -1.54 -25.81
N ARG A 103 -11.92 -2.65 -26.29
CA ARG A 103 -10.99 -3.44 -25.50
C ARG A 103 -9.68 -2.70 -25.25
N GLU A 104 -9.15 -2.00 -26.26
CA GLU A 104 -7.96 -1.15 -26.12
C GLU A 104 -8.21 -0.02 -25.11
N ALA A 105 -9.36 0.65 -25.16
CA ALA A 105 -9.72 1.70 -24.22
C ALA A 105 -9.79 1.19 -22.77
N LEU A 106 -10.31 -0.03 -22.54
CA LEU A 106 -10.33 -0.64 -21.22
C LEU A 106 -8.93 -1.02 -20.73
N LEU A 107 -8.08 -1.57 -21.59
CA LEU A 107 -6.69 -1.90 -21.25
C LEU A 107 -5.88 -0.66 -20.89
N GLN A 108 -6.02 0.41 -21.68
CA GLN A 108 -5.40 1.71 -21.39
C GLN A 108 -5.88 2.26 -20.06
N ARG A 109 -7.19 2.21 -19.80
CA ARG A 109 -7.75 2.67 -18.53
C ARG A 109 -7.27 1.84 -17.34
N LEU A 110 -7.16 0.52 -17.52
CA LEU A 110 -6.65 -0.39 -16.50
C LEU A 110 -5.20 -0.06 -16.15
N LEU A 111 -4.35 0.18 -17.15
CA LEU A 111 -2.96 0.61 -16.94
C LEU A 111 -2.90 1.88 -16.10
N GLU A 112 -3.65 2.92 -16.46
CA GLU A 112 -3.66 4.19 -15.72
C GLU A 112 -4.05 4.01 -14.24
N LEU A 113 -5.04 3.15 -13.98
CA LEU A 113 -5.46 2.85 -12.61
C LEU A 113 -4.39 2.09 -11.83
N ILE A 114 -3.71 1.14 -12.47
CA ILE A 114 -2.61 0.39 -11.88
C ILE A 114 -1.44 1.32 -11.55
N ASP A 115 -1.05 2.21 -12.47
CA ASP A 115 0.09 3.12 -12.26
C ASP A 115 -0.16 4.10 -11.10
N VAL A 116 -1.37 4.66 -11.02
CA VAL A 116 -1.74 5.57 -9.93
C VAL A 116 -1.79 4.83 -8.59
N ALA A 117 -2.43 3.65 -8.57
CA ALA A 117 -2.50 2.84 -7.35
C ALA A 117 -1.11 2.33 -6.92
N ALA A 118 -0.23 2.01 -7.87
CA ALA A 118 1.14 1.59 -7.59
C ALA A 118 1.92 2.67 -6.85
N THR A 119 1.84 3.93 -7.32
CA THR A 119 2.50 5.06 -6.64
C THR A 119 2.05 5.18 -5.18
N MET A 120 0.75 5.07 -4.93
CA MET A 120 0.20 5.15 -3.57
C MET A 120 0.62 3.97 -2.69
N VAL A 121 0.67 2.76 -3.23
CA VAL A 121 1.12 1.57 -2.48
C VAL A 121 2.63 1.62 -2.22
N ASP A 122 3.43 2.09 -3.19
CA ASP A 122 4.88 2.29 -3.03
C ASP A 122 5.16 3.31 -1.91
N ASP A 123 4.45 4.44 -1.90
CA ASP A 123 4.55 5.45 -0.84
C ASP A 123 4.11 4.90 0.53
N ALA A 124 3.05 4.07 0.54
CA ALA A 124 2.58 3.43 1.77
C ALA A 124 3.62 2.44 2.34
N GLU A 125 4.25 1.62 1.50
CA GLU A 125 5.31 0.71 1.91
C GLU A 125 6.53 1.47 2.44
N ALA A 126 6.97 2.53 1.76
CA ALA A 126 8.08 3.36 2.22
C ALA A 126 7.79 3.99 3.60
N HIS A 127 6.54 4.37 3.87
CA HIS A 127 6.13 4.88 5.17
C HIS A 127 5.99 3.77 6.23
N ASP A 128 5.56 2.56 5.88
CA ASP A 128 5.54 1.43 6.84
C ASP A 128 6.96 1.01 7.24
N GLU A 129 7.91 1.04 6.30
CA GLU A 129 9.33 0.81 6.59
C GLU A 129 9.87 1.82 7.61
N GLN A 130 9.56 3.11 7.42
CA GLN A 130 9.91 4.17 8.39
C GLN A 130 9.19 3.99 9.73
N ALA A 131 7.95 3.53 9.73
CA ALA A 131 7.21 3.24 10.95
C ALA A 131 7.81 2.09 11.76
N ASN A 132 8.66 1.27 11.13
CA ASN A 132 9.37 0.18 11.79
C ASN A 132 10.75 0.60 12.34
N ASP A 133 11.12 1.87 12.26
CA ASP A 133 12.38 2.42 12.78
C ASP A 133 12.12 3.61 13.74
N PRO A 134 12.39 3.48 15.06
CA PRO A 134 12.94 2.31 15.73
C PRO A 134 11.88 1.22 15.91
N ASP A 135 12.33 -0.04 15.91
CA ASP A 135 11.49 -1.18 16.25
C ASP A 135 10.93 -0.98 17.67
N PRO A 136 9.59 -0.94 17.86
CA PRO A 136 8.98 -0.78 19.18
C PRO A 136 9.39 -1.86 20.19
N GLU A 137 9.82 -3.04 19.74
CA GLU A 137 10.30 -4.12 20.61
C GLU A 137 11.75 -3.93 21.06
N SER A 138 12.50 -3.05 20.41
CA SER A 138 13.91 -2.74 20.73
C SER A 138 14.08 -1.67 21.81
N ILE A 139 12.99 -1.07 22.28
CA ILE A 139 13.01 0.03 23.25
C ILE A 139 13.52 -0.47 24.61
N PRO A 140 14.52 0.21 25.23
CA PRO A 140 15.11 -0.24 26.49
C PRO A 140 14.07 -0.33 27.62
N PRO A 141 13.98 -1.46 28.35
CA PRO A 141 13.04 -1.59 29.48
C PRO A 141 13.28 -0.58 30.60
N SER A 142 14.49 -0.01 30.70
CA SER A 142 14.87 0.98 31.71
C SER A 142 14.14 2.32 31.58
N ILE A 143 13.56 2.61 30.41
CA ILE A 143 12.79 3.85 30.15
C ILE A 143 11.28 3.59 30.05
N LEU A 144 10.84 2.36 30.28
CA LEU A 144 9.42 2.00 30.27
C LEU A 144 8.88 2.02 31.69
N ASP A 145 7.76 2.71 31.89
CA ASP A 145 6.93 2.57 33.07
C ASP A 145 6.34 1.15 33.14
N ALA A 146 6.28 0.61 34.36
CA ALA A 146 5.83 -0.75 34.66
C ALA A 146 4.32 -0.92 34.50
#